data_AF-A0A8T1SKY5-F1
#
_entry.id   AF-A0A8T1SKY5-F1
#
_cell.length_a   1.000
_cell.length_b   1.000
_cell.length_c   1.000
_cell.angle_alpha   90.00
_cell.angle_beta   90.00
_cell.angle_gamma   90.00
#
_symmetry.space_group_name_H-M   'P 1'
#
loop_
_entity.id
_entity.type
_entity.pdbx_description
1 polymer ?
#
loop_
_entity_poly.entity_id
_entity_poly.type
_entity_poly.pdbx_seq_one_letter_code
_entity_poly.pdbx_strand_id
1 'polypeptide(L)'
;MPKHGLLDELFVTFQVNPFAPGWEAVCQQISYDCEDVTNRRVQEARDLIEEFFHKQTYVLKHEFRNVPAIHYIDHSFEVTRIDSCRPGFGKNDDTHNDCASCCVVCDPGTYSPNNEVRCQICTSIRIKHYGAKSC
;
A
#
# COMPACT_ATOMS: atom_id res chain seq x y z
N MET A 1 -2.73 -33.00 23.61
CA MET A 1 -4.05 -32.68 23.03
C MET A 1 -4.33 -31.20 23.28
N PRO A 2 -4.74 -30.42 22.26
CA PRO A 2 -5.12 -29.03 22.47
C PRO A 2 -6.31 -28.97 23.44
N LYS A 3 -6.26 -28.06 24.43
CA LYS A 3 -7.27 -27.95 25.50
C LYS A 3 -8.55 -27.21 25.06
N HIS A 4 -8.55 -26.60 23.89
CA HIS A 4 -9.68 -25.90 23.30
C HIS A 4 -9.77 -26.34 21.84
N GLY A 5 -10.93 -26.84 21.43
CA GLY A 5 -11.15 -27.43 20.09
C GLY A 5 -10.77 -26.49 18.96
N LEU A 6 -10.64 -27.05 17.75
CA LEU A 6 -10.42 -26.30 16.50
C LEU A 6 -11.38 -25.09 16.47
N LEU A 7 -10.84 -23.89 16.69
CA LEU A 7 -11.56 -22.65 16.45
C LEU A 7 -11.46 -22.40 14.95
N ASP A 8 -12.59 -22.29 14.27
CA ASP A 8 -12.60 -21.91 12.86
C ASP A 8 -12.19 -20.44 12.74
N GLU A 9 -11.01 -20.19 12.17
CA GLU A 9 -10.46 -18.85 11.97
C GLU A 9 -10.86 -18.30 10.59
N LEU A 10 -11.32 -17.05 10.55
CA LEU A 10 -11.64 -16.32 9.33
C LEU A 10 -10.54 -15.30 9.04
N PHE A 11 -9.89 -15.43 7.89
CA PHE A 11 -8.89 -14.47 7.41
C PHE A 11 -9.53 -13.50 6.42
N VAL A 12 -9.37 -12.20 6.67
CA VAL A 12 -9.83 -11.12 5.78
C VAL A 12 -8.62 -10.31 5.33
N THR A 13 -8.49 -10.09 4.03
CA THR A 13 -7.40 -9.28 3.47
C THR A 13 -7.95 -8.01 2.84
N PHE A 14 -7.40 -6.88 3.27
CA PHE A 14 -7.64 -5.57 2.64
C PHE A 14 -6.47 -5.25 1.72
N GLN A 15 -6.75 -4.98 0.45
CA GLN A 15 -5.73 -4.53 -0.51
C GLN A 15 -5.91 -3.05 -0.79
N VAL A 16 -4.89 -2.25 -0.46
CA VAL A 16 -4.85 -0.82 -0.73
C VAL A 16 -3.88 -0.59 -1.87
N ASN A 17 -4.39 -0.08 -3.00
CA ASN A 17 -3.56 0.30 -4.14
C ASN A 17 -3.51 1.83 -4.25
N PRO A 18 -2.39 2.49 -3.89
CA PRO A 18 -2.22 3.94 -4.07
C PRO A 18 -2.39 4.41 -5.52
N PHE A 19 -2.14 3.51 -6.47
CA PHE A 19 -2.11 3.76 -7.90
C PHE A 19 -3.29 3.07 -8.62
N ALA A 20 -4.47 3.10 -8.00
CA ALA A 20 -5.72 2.65 -8.61
C ALA A 20 -6.14 3.59 -9.77
N PRO A 21 -7.03 3.16 -10.69
CA PRO A 21 -7.42 3.97 -11.84
C PRO A 21 -7.79 5.41 -11.45
N GLY A 22 -7.16 6.40 -12.12
CA GLY A 22 -7.36 7.82 -11.84
C GLY A 22 -6.28 8.45 -10.97
N TRP A 23 -5.32 7.68 -10.45
CA TRP A 23 -4.15 8.22 -9.74
C TRP A 23 -3.32 9.16 -10.62
N GLU A 24 -3.27 8.91 -11.93
CA GLU A 24 -2.52 9.74 -12.88
C GLU A 24 -3.01 11.19 -12.85
N ALA A 25 -4.31 11.42 -12.70
CA ALA A 25 -4.88 12.77 -12.63
C ALA A 25 -4.42 13.53 -11.37
N VAL A 26 -4.16 12.82 -10.27
CA VAL A 26 -3.60 13.39 -9.03
C VAL A 26 -2.13 13.77 -9.24
N CYS A 27 -1.40 12.98 -10.02
CA CYS A 27 0.04 13.11 -10.23
C CYS A 27 0.45 13.87 -11.50
N GLN A 28 -0.52 14.35 -12.30
CA GLN A 28 -0.28 15.14 -13.50
C GLN A 28 0.10 16.60 -13.22
N GLN A 29 -0.05 17.09 -11.98
CA GLN A 29 0.33 18.44 -11.60
C GLN A 29 1.73 18.45 -11.00
N ILE A 30 2.68 19.06 -11.72
CA ILE A 30 4.14 19.13 -11.43
C ILE A 30 4.46 19.76 -10.05
N SER A 31 3.49 20.37 -9.38
CA SER A 31 3.72 21.08 -8.11
C SER A 31 3.84 20.19 -6.88
N TYR A 32 3.56 18.88 -6.97
CA TYR A 32 3.59 17.98 -5.82
C TYR A 32 4.35 16.69 -6.13
N ASP A 33 5.06 16.17 -5.13
CA ASP A 33 5.63 14.82 -5.16
C ASP A 33 4.48 13.81 -5.14
N CYS A 34 4.28 13.14 -6.28
CA CYS A 34 3.21 12.15 -6.44
C CYS A 34 3.38 11.00 -5.44
N GLU A 35 4.62 10.63 -5.19
CA GLU A 35 4.91 9.50 -4.35
C GLU A 35 4.54 9.79 -2.89
N ASP A 36 4.93 10.95 -2.38
CA ASP A 36 4.57 11.40 -1.02
C ASP A 36 3.03 11.39 -0.82
N VAL A 37 2.28 11.96 -1.78
CA VAL A 37 0.81 11.99 -1.73
C VAL A 37 0.24 10.57 -1.70
N THR A 38 0.76 9.67 -2.53
CA THR A 38 0.27 8.28 -2.59
C THR A 38 0.63 7.47 -1.35
N ASN A 39 1.85 7.61 -0.83
CA ASN A 39 2.31 6.98 0.40
C ASN A 39 1.49 7.46 1.61
N ARG A 40 1.21 8.76 1.70
CA ARG A 40 0.35 9.32 2.74
C ARG A 40 -1.05 8.72 2.72
N ARG A 41 -1.66 8.57 1.55
CA ARG A 41 -3.00 7.94 1.44
C ARG A 41 -3.01 6.48 1.88
N VAL A 42 -1.92 5.74 1.62
CA VAL A 42 -1.77 4.36 2.12
C VAL A 42 -1.67 4.34 3.64
N GLN A 43 -0.92 5.28 4.25
CA GLN A 43 -0.85 5.42 5.70
C GLN A 43 -2.23 5.76 6.29
N GLU A 44 -2.94 6.74 5.72
CA GLU A 44 -4.30 7.10 6.15
C GLU A 44 -5.26 5.90 6.06
N ALA A 45 -5.21 5.11 4.98
CA ALA A 45 -6.02 3.91 4.85
C ALA A 45 -5.67 2.86 5.90
N ARG A 46 -4.37 2.64 6.17
CA ARG A 46 -3.91 1.73 7.22
C ARG A 46 -4.45 2.16 8.59
N ASP A 47 -4.26 3.43 8.94
CA ASP A 47 -4.62 3.97 10.26
C ASP A 47 -6.13 3.85 10.51
N LEU A 48 -6.96 4.09 9.48
CA LEU A 48 -8.41 3.93 9.56
C LEU A 48 -8.83 2.47 9.76
N ILE A 49 -8.17 1.52 9.09
CA ILE A 49 -8.45 0.08 9.27
C ILE A 49 -8.03 -0.37 10.67
N GLU A 50 -6.84 0.06 11.13
CA GLU A 50 -6.32 -0.24 12.46
C GLU A 50 -7.25 0.31 13.55
N GLU A 51 -7.68 1.58 13.41
CA GLU A 51 -8.61 2.23 14.33
C GLU A 51 -9.97 1.51 14.37
N PHE A 52 -10.47 1.05 13.22
CA PHE A 52 -11.72 0.29 13.15
C PHE A 52 -11.65 -0.98 14.01
N PHE A 53 -10.61 -1.80 13.84
CA PHE A 53 -10.45 -3.04 14.62
C PHE A 53 -10.15 -2.79 16.09
N HIS A 54 -9.36 -1.78 16.41
CA HIS A 54 -9.13 -1.36 17.79
C HIS A 54 -10.44 -0.98 18.50
N LYS A 55 -11.33 -0.24 17.82
CA LYS A 55 -12.67 0.07 18.33
C LYS A 55 -13.53 -1.19 18.51
N GLN A 56 -13.43 -2.17 17.62
CA GLN A 56 -14.12 -3.45 17.81
C GLN A 56 -13.68 -4.16 19.09
N THR A 57 -12.37 -4.22 19.37
CA THR A 57 -11.84 -4.78 20.63
C THR A 57 -12.44 -4.06 21.85
N TYR A 58 -12.51 -2.72 21.82
CA TYR A 58 -13.08 -1.94 22.92
C TYR A 58 -14.55 -2.30 23.16
N VAL A 59 -15.37 -2.29 22.10
CA VAL A 59 -16.81 -2.58 22.18
C VAL A 59 -17.05 -4.03 22.65
N LEU A 60 -16.28 -5.00 22.13
CA LEU A 60 -16.32 -6.41 22.56
C LEU A 60 -16.05 -6.58 24.06
N LYS A 61 -15.12 -5.82 24.62
CA LYS A 61 -14.73 -5.93 26.05
C LYS A 61 -15.70 -5.20 27.00
N HIS A 62 -16.34 -4.12 26.57
CA HIS A 62 -17.06 -3.21 27.50
C HIS A 62 -18.57 -3.14 27.27
N GLU A 63 -19.04 -3.29 26.02
CA GLU A 63 -20.45 -3.04 25.66
C GLU A 63 -21.23 -4.34 25.44
N PHE A 64 -20.55 -5.41 25.00
CA PHE A 64 -21.19 -6.70 24.77
C PHE A 64 -21.33 -7.51 26.07
N ARG A 65 -22.58 -7.93 26.38
CA ARG A 65 -22.85 -8.84 27.50
C ARG A 65 -22.35 -10.27 27.26
N ASN A 66 -22.31 -10.69 25.99
CA ASN A 66 -21.84 -12.00 25.54
C ASN A 66 -20.97 -11.81 24.30
N VAL A 67 -19.93 -12.63 24.15
CA VAL A 67 -19.03 -12.59 22.99
C VAL A 67 -19.78 -13.05 21.72
N PRO A 68 -19.79 -12.26 20.63
CA PRO A 68 -20.39 -12.66 19.36
C PRO A 68 -19.72 -13.90 18.73
N ALA A 69 -20.50 -14.68 17.97
CA ALA A 69 -20.00 -15.87 17.27
C ALA A 69 -18.85 -15.56 16.30
N ILE A 70 -18.89 -14.38 15.65
CA ILE A 70 -17.80 -13.85 14.83
C ILE A 70 -17.31 -12.58 15.51
N HIS A 71 -16.04 -12.55 15.90
CA HIS A 71 -15.43 -11.41 16.57
C HIS A 71 -13.97 -11.26 16.15
N TYR A 72 -13.46 -10.05 16.25
CA TYR A 72 -12.06 -9.76 15.98
C TYR A 72 -11.17 -10.30 17.12
N ILE A 73 -10.06 -10.94 16.75
CA ILE A 73 -9.04 -11.40 17.70
C ILE A 73 -8.07 -10.25 17.93
N ASP A 74 -7.97 -9.80 19.18
CA ASP A 74 -7.11 -8.68 19.54
C ASP A 74 -5.65 -8.93 19.11
N HIS A 75 -4.99 -7.91 18.55
CA HIS A 75 -3.64 -7.99 17.98
C HIS A 75 -3.45 -8.94 16.78
N SER A 76 -4.53 -9.38 16.10
CA SER A 76 -4.41 -10.19 14.87
C SER A 76 -4.30 -9.36 13.57
N PHE A 77 -4.38 -8.04 13.66
CA PHE A 77 -4.19 -7.14 12.51
C PHE A 77 -2.71 -7.02 12.14
N GLU A 78 -2.38 -7.41 10.92
CA GLU A 78 -1.04 -7.30 10.36
C GLU A 78 -1.06 -6.50 9.06
N VAL A 79 0.03 -5.76 8.82
CA VAL A 79 0.22 -4.95 7.63
C VAL A 79 1.51 -5.38 6.94
N THR A 80 1.39 -5.75 5.67
CA THR A 80 2.54 -6.08 4.83
C THR A 80 2.52 -5.21 3.57
N ARG A 81 3.67 -4.63 3.22
CA ARG A 81 3.86 -3.97 1.92
C ARG A 81 4.10 -5.05 0.87
N ILE A 82 3.35 -4.99 -0.23
CA ILE A 82 3.47 -5.95 -1.34
C ILE A 82 4.27 -5.30 -2.47
N ASP A 83 5.33 -5.97 -2.92
CA ASP A 83 6.09 -5.55 -4.11
C ASP A 83 5.16 -5.55 -5.34
N SER A 84 4.94 -4.37 -5.92
CA SER A 84 3.98 -4.13 -7.00
C SER A 84 4.65 -3.72 -8.31
N CYS A 85 5.88 -4.19 -8.51
CA CYS A 85 6.69 -3.92 -9.68
C CYS A 85 5.98 -4.28 -11.00
N ARG A 86 5.82 -3.27 -11.86
CA ARG A 86 5.13 -3.35 -13.16
C ARG A 86 5.63 -2.21 -14.06
N PRO A 87 5.36 -2.21 -15.38
CA PRO A 87 5.86 -1.16 -16.25
C PRO A 87 5.38 0.22 -15.79
N GLY A 88 6.29 1.19 -15.74
CA GLY A 88 6.09 2.51 -15.12
C GLY A 88 6.45 2.57 -13.64
N PHE A 89 6.79 1.44 -13.02
CA PHE A 89 7.23 1.35 -11.63
C PHE A 89 8.61 0.70 -11.58
N GLY A 90 9.42 1.08 -10.61
CA GLY A 90 10.77 0.56 -10.45
C GLY A 90 11.28 0.72 -9.03
N LYS A 91 12.36 -0.02 -8.73
CA LYS A 91 13.05 0.07 -7.44
C LYS A 91 14.00 1.26 -7.44
N ASN A 92 13.98 2.06 -6.37
CA ASN A 92 14.93 3.15 -6.19
C ASN A 92 15.41 3.22 -4.73
N ASP A 93 16.56 2.61 -4.47
CA ASP A 93 17.14 2.50 -3.13
C ASP A 93 17.67 3.87 -2.62
N ASP A 94 17.92 4.82 -3.53
CA ASP A 94 18.48 6.13 -3.16
C ASP A 94 17.43 7.05 -2.52
N THR A 95 16.16 6.89 -2.90
CA THR A 95 15.03 7.71 -2.42
C THR A 95 14.13 7.00 -1.41
N HIS A 96 14.10 5.65 -1.39
CA HIS A 96 13.20 4.85 -0.54
C HIS A 96 13.94 3.96 0.46
N ASN A 97 14.65 4.59 1.39
CA ASN A 97 15.42 3.89 2.43
C ASN A 97 14.56 3.06 3.40
N ASP A 98 13.26 3.36 3.52
CA ASP A 98 12.32 2.61 4.36
C ASP A 98 11.82 1.32 3.69
N CYS A 99 12.06 1.16 2.38
CA CYS A 99 11.79 -0.07 1.65
C CYS A 99 12.69 -0.19 0.40
N ALA A 100 13.95 -0.56 0.62
CA ALA A 100 14.97 -0.70 -0.42
C ALA A 100 14.61 -1.69 -1.57
N SER A 101 13.53 -2.46 -1.44
CA SER A 101 13.03 -3.38 -2.47
C SER A 101 11.64 -3.05 -3.00
N CYS A 102 11.00 -1.97 -2.54
CA CYS A 102 9.67 -1.58 -3.00
C CYS A 102 9.73 -0.96 -4.40
N CYS A 103 8.72 -1.27 -5.21
CA CYS A 103 8.55 -0.62 -6.51
C CYS A 103 7.63 0.58 -6.39
N VAL A 104 8.22 1.75 -6.61
CA VAL A 104 7.55 3.04 -6.63
C VAL A 104 7.28 3.47 -8.06
N VAL A 105 6.44 4.48 -8.24
CA VAL A 105 6.18 5.05 -9.56
C VAL A 105 7.43 5.77 -10.08
N CYS A 106 7.76 5.60 -11.37
CA CYS A 106 8.90 6.30 -11.96
C CYS A 106 8.63 7.80 -12.10
N ASP A 107 9.62 8.62 -11.71
CA ASP A 107 9.57 10.08 -11.80
C ASP A 107 9.51 10.60 -13.24
N PRO A 108 9.00 11.83 -13.46
CA PRO A 108 9.15 12.54 -14.73
C PRO A 108 10.62 12.55 -15.20
N GLY A 109 10.84 12.29 -16.49
CA GLY A 109 12.17 12.13 -17.07
C GLY A 109 12.76 10.73 -16.94
N THR A 110 12.08 9.81 -16.24
CA THR A 110 12.47 8.41 -16.14
C THR A 110 11.38 7.47 -16.66
N TYR A 111 11.74 6.23 -16.96
CA TYR A 111 10.79 5.21 -17.43
C TYR A 111 11.19 3.82 -16.96
N SER A 112 10.22 2.90 -16.92
CA SER A 112 10.45 1.48 -16.64
C SER A 112 9.63 0.61 -17.61
N PRO A 113 10.26 -0.14 -18.53
CA PRO A 113 9.54 -0.96 -19.51
C PRO A 113 9.01 -2.28 -18.99
N ASN A 114 9.56 -2.80 -17.89
CA ASN A 114 9.23 -4.13 -17.36
C ASN A 114 9.19 -4.14 -15.82
N ASN A 115 8.87 -5.29 -15.24
CA ASN A 115 8.59 -5.43 -13.82
C ASN A 115 9.85 -5.60 -12.96
N GLU A 116 11.05 -5.67 -13.54
CA GLU A 116 12.27 -6.03 -12.79
C GLU A 116 13.33 -4.92 -12.81
N VAL A 117 13.09 -3.86 -13.58
CA VAL A 117 14.05 -2.78 -13.78
C VAL A 117 13.81 -1.60 -12.84
N ARG A 118 14.90 -0.96 -12.42
CA ARG A 118 14.87 0.37 -11.82
C ARG A 118 14.39 1.40 -12.85
N CYS A 119 13.85 2.52 -12.37
CA CYS A 119 13.50 3.64 -13.24
C CYS A 119 14.75 4.18 -13.95
N GLN A 120 14.74 4.15 -15.28
CA GLN A 120 15.88 4.54 -16.12
C GLN A 120 15.71 5.97 -16.61
N ILE A 121 16.78 6.74 -16.64
CA ILE A 121 16.77 8.10 -17.18
C ILE A 121 16.50 8.05 -18.68
N CYS A 122 15.51 8.83 -19.14
CA CYS A 122 15.22 9.04 -20.55
C CYS A 122 15.87 10.34 -21.03
N THR A 123 16.71 10.25 -22.06
CA THR A 123 17.36 11.43 -22.67
C THR A 123 16.39 12.32 -23.44
N SER A 124 15.17 11.83 -23.72
CA SER A 124 14.08 12.60 -24.30
C SER A 124 13.32 13.38 -23.21
N ILE A 125 13.40 14.70 -23.26
CA ILE A 125 12.67 15.68 -22.41
C ILE A 125 11.12 15.61 -22.51
N ARG A 126 10.56 14.58 -23.17
CA ARG A 126 9.12 14.44 -23.41
C ARG A 126 8.38 13.80 -22.24
N ILE A 127 9.07 13.08 -21.35
CA ILE A 127 8.44 12.45 -20.20
C ILE A 127 8.25 13.49 -19.09
N LYS A 128 7.07 14.12 -19.07
CA LYS A 128 6.68 15.11 -18.06
C LYS A 128 5.72 14.57 -17.00
N HIS A 129 5.47 13.26 -17.01
CA HIS A 129 4.50 12.60 -16.14
C HIS A 129 5.17 11.42 -15.43
N TYR A 130 4.62 11.06 -14.28
CA TYR A 130 5.02 9.87 -13.54
C TYR A 130 4.55 8.60 -14.25
N GLY A 131 5.28 7.50 -14.09
CA GLY A 131 4.84 6.18 -14.52
C GLY A 131 5.07 5.84 -15.99
N ALA A 132 6.02 6.51 -16.64
CA ALA A 132 6.29 6.24 -18.05
C ALA A 132 6.84 4.82 -18.29
N LYS A 133 6.32 4.16 -19.33
CA LYS A 133 6.68 2.78 -19.69
C LYS A 133 7.77 2.70 -20.76
N SER A 134 8.05 3.81 -21.43
CA SER A 134 9.01 3.90 -22.52
C SER A 134 9.64 5.28 -22.57
N CYS A 135 10.92 5.30 -22.96
CA CYS A 135 11.59 6.44 -23.59
C CYS A 135 11.38 6.34 -25.12
#